data_AF-A0A7K4ACT6-F1
#
_entry.id   AF-A0A7K4ACT6-F1
#
_cell.length_a   1.000
_cell.length_b   1.000
_cell.length_c   1.000
_cell.angle_alpha   90.00
_cell.angle_beta   90.00
_cell.angle_gamma   90.00
#
_symmetry.space_group_name_H-M   'P 1'
#
loop_
_entity.id
_entity.type
_entity.pdbx_description
1 polymer ?
#
loop_
_entity_poly.entity_id
_entity_poly.type
_entity_poly.pdbx_seq_one_letter_code
_entity_poly.pdbx_strand_id
1 'polypeptide(L)'
;NILRADVEEKGGRLLLEIEGKPSQISKGIAYLQSIDVRVKELNEYVVKDDSRCTNCGMCISICPASAIEMDYDTWEVKFDQAKCIACGLCVSSCPPRAMRLRV
;
A
#
# COMPACT_ATOMS: atom_id res chain seq x y z
N ASN A 1 -0.32 -10.05 6.39
CA ASN A 1 0.81 -9.20 6.86
C ASN A 1 0.29 -7.93 7.52
N ILE A 2 0.93 -7.42 8.57
CA ILE A 2 0.63 -6.07 9.09
C ILE A 2 1.46 -5.09 8.27
N LEU A 3 0.81 -4.31 7.41
CA LEU A 3 1.48 -3.30 6.60
C LEU A 3 1.80 -2.09 7.49
N ARG A 4 0.84 -1.63 8.30
CA ARG A 4 1.01 -0.47 9.18
C ARG A 4 0.27 -0.66 10.50
N ALA A 5 0.85 -0.17 11.58
CA ALA A 5 0.22 -0.09 12.89
C ALA A 5 0.51 1.29 13.50
N ASP A 6 -0.53 2.09 13.68
CA ASP A 6 -0.46 3.36 14.42
C ASP A 6 -1.17 3.17 15.76
N VAL A 7 -0.51 3.48 16.87
CA VAL A 7 -1.04 3.32 18.24
C VAL A 7 -1.10 4.68 18.91
N GLU A 8 -2.26 4.99 19.46
CA GLU A 8 -2.58 6.21 20.19
C GLU A 8 -3.12 5.86 21.59
N GLU A 9 -3.25 6.85 22.48
CA GLU A 9 -3.71 6.63 23.86
C GLU A 9 -5.12 6.00 23.96
N LYS A 10 -5.97 6.23 22.95
CA LYS A 10 -7.38 5.80 22.94
C LYS A 10 -7.66 4.66 21.95
N GLY A 11 -6.63 4.06 21.36
CA GLY A 11 -6.79 2.98 20.39
C GLY A 11 -5.73 3.03 19.29
N GLY A 12 -6.02 2.47 18.14
CA GLY A 12 -5.08 2.46 17.04
C GLY A 12 -5.72 2.12 15.71
N ARG A 13 -4.89 2.14 14.66
CA ARG A 13 -5.27 1.74 13.30
C ARG A 13 -4.28 0.71 12.80
N LEU A 14 -4.82 -0.31 12.15
CA LEU A 14 -4.05 -1.37 11.51
C LEU A 14 -4.38 -1.38 10.02
N LEU A 15 -3.35 -1.32 9.19
CA LEU A 15 -3.45 -1.65 7.78
C LEU A 15 -2.96 -3.08 7.61
N LEU A 16 -3.86 -3.97 7.22
CA LEU A 16 -3.59 -5.39 7.10
C LEU A 16 -3.76 -5.84 5.65
N GLU A 17 -2.79 -6.61 5.17
CA GLU A 17 -2.94 -7.43 3.97
C GLU A 17 -3.41 -8.82 4.39
N ILE A 18 -4.54 -9.26 3.81
CA ILE A 18 -5.18 -10.54 4.12
C ILE A 18 -5.32 -11.33 2.82
N GLU A 19 -4.76 -12.54 2.80
CA GLU A 19 -4.89 -13.48 1.69
C GLU A 19 -5.65 -14.73 2.14
N GLY A 20 -6.50 -15.27 1.28
CA GLY A 20 -7.23 -16.50 1.58
C GLY A 20 -8.43 -16.72 0.68
N LYS A 21 -9.14 -17.83 0.91
CA LYS A 21 -10.42 -18.08 0.23
C LYS A 21 -11.45 -17.01 0.67
N PRO A 22 -12.34 -16.54 -0.23
CA PRO A 22 -13.34 -15.52 0.12
C PRO A 22 -14.14 -15.85 1.40
N SER A 23 -14.55 -17.11 1.55
CA SER A 23 -15.31 -17.58 2.72
C SER A 23 -14.52 -17.53 4.03
N GLN A 24 -13.19 -17.60 4.00
CA GLN A 24 -12.34 -17.47 5.19
C GLN A 24 -12.06 -16.02 5.51
N ILE A 25 -11.86 -15.18 4.49
CA ILE A 25 -11.71 -13.73 4.65
C ILE A 25 -12.96 -13.15 5.32
N SER A 26 -14.15 -13.46 4.83
CA SER A 26 -15.41 -12.98 5.43
C SER A 26 -15.56 -13.42 6.90
N LYS A 27 -15.16 -14.66 7.24
CA LYS A 27 -15.17 -15.14 8.64
C LYS A 27 -14.17 -14.38 9.51
N GLY A 28 -12.98 -14.08 8.99
CA GLY A 28 -11.98 -13.26 9.69
C GLY A 28 -12.46 -11.84 9.94
N ILE A 29 -13.07 -11.19 8.94
CA ILE A 29 -13.68 -9.86 9.09
C ILE A 29 -14.79 -9.88 10.14
N ALA A 30 -15.68 -10.88 10.09
CA ALA A 30 -16.75 -11.03 11.07
C ALA A 30 -16.20 -11.22 12.50
N TYR A 31 -15.12 -11.99 12.65
CA TYR A 31 -14.43 -12.14 13.94
C TYR A 31 -13.88 -10.80 14.45
N LEU A 32 -13.17 -10.04 13.61
CA LEU A 32 -12.64 -8.72 13.99
C LEU A 32 -13.76 -7.77 14.43
N GLN A 33 -14.86 -7.73 13.68
CA GLN A 33 -16.03 -6.92 14.04
C GLN A 33 -16.68 -7.37 15.36
N SER A 34 -16.66 -8.68 15.67
CA SER A 34 -17.22 -9.21 16.92
C SER A 34 -16.45 -8.79 18.18
N ILE A 35 -15.19 -8.38 18.02
CA ILE A 35 -14.33 -7.86 19.10
C ILE A 35 -14.15 -6.33 19.01
N ASP A 36 -15.13 -5.62 18.44
CA ASP A 36 -15.21 -4.16 18.31
C ASP A 36 -14.13 -3.51 17.42
N VAL A 37 -13.53 -4.28 16.50
CA VAL A 37 -12.65 -3.72 15.47
C VAL A 37 -13.49 -3.28 14.27
N ARG A 38 -13.46 -1.96 13.98
CA ARG A 38 -14.03 -1.42 12.75
C ARG A 38 -13.13 -1.75 11.56
N VAL A 39 -13.67 -2.54 10.63
CA VAL A 39 -12.95 -2.95 9.41
C VAL A 39 -13.49 -2.16 8.22
N LYS A 40 -12.57 -1.62 7.41
CA LYS A 40 -12.88 -1.05 6.09
C LYS A 40 -11.99 -1.76 5.07
N GLU A 41 -12.61 -2.34 4.06
CA GLU A 41 -11.87 -2.89 2.93
C GLU A 41 -11.24 -1.74 2.12
N LEU A 42 -9.94 -1.85 1.90
CA LEU A 42 -9.19 -0.97 1.02
C LEU A 42 -8.98 -1.72 -0.28
N ASN A 43 -9.92 -1.53 -1.20
CA ASN A 43 -9.86 -2.20 -2.49
C ASN A 43 -8.81 -1.56 -3.40
N GLU A 44 -8.44 -0.30 -3.13
CA GLU A 44 -7.48 0.44 -3.92
C GLU A 44 -6.07 0.39 -3.32
N TYR A 45 -5.13 -0.19 -4.04
CA TYR A 45 -3.70 -0.12 -3.71
C TYR A 45 -2.86 0.07 -4.96
N VAL A 46 -1.69 0.67 -4.78
CA VAL A 46 -0.72 0.83 -5.86
C VAL A 46 0.25 -0.34 -5.85
N VAL A 47 0.62 -0.83 -7.02
CA VAL A 47 1.66 -1.84 -7.22
C VAL A 47 2.74 -1.29 -8.16
N LYS A 48 4.01 -1.53 -7.83
CA LYS A 48 5.14 -1.29 -8.73
C LYS A 48 5.44 -2.58 -9.51
N ASP A 49 5.52 -2.46 -10.83
CA ASP A 49 5.98 -3.52 -11.73
C ASP A 49 7.48 -3.34 -12.00
N ASP A 50 8.30 -4.13 -11.30
CA ASP A 50 9.75 -4.06 -11.42
C ASP A 50 10.26 -4.41 -12.81
N SER A 51 9.55 -5.24 -13.59
CA SER A 51 9.94 -5.57 -14.97
C SER A 51 9.83 -4.39 -15.93
N ARG A 52 9.04 -3.37 -15.57
CA ARG A 52 8.81 -2.15 -16.37
C ARG A 52 9.46 -0.91 -15.76
N CYS A 53 9.81 -0.97 -14.48
CA CYS A 53 10.38 0.15 -13.77
C CYS A 53 11.80 0.42 -14.29
N THR A 54 12.05 1.65 -14.75
CA THR A 54 13.38 2.07 -15.21
C THR A 54 14.18 2.82 -14.14
N ASN A 55 13.70 2.80 -12.89
CA ASN A 55 14.28 3.54 -11.76
C ASN A 55 14.50 5.06 -11.98
N CYS A 56 13.71 5.70 -12.85
CA CYS A 56 13.88 7.12 -13.20
C CYS A 56 13.59 8.12 -12.07
N GLY A 57 13.01 7.68 -10.94
CA GLY A 57 12.74 8.52 -9.77
C GLY A 57 11.58 9.52 -9.89
N MET A 58 10.90 9.66 -11.03
CA MET A 58 9.81 10.63 -11.22
C MET A 58 8.66 10.46 -10.20
N CYS A 59 8.40 9.23 -9.76
CA CYS A 59 7.36 8.93 -8.77
C CYS A 59 7.73 9.34 -7.34
N ILE A 60 9.01 9.63 -7.04
CA ILE A 60 9.49 10.03 -5.71
C ILE A 60 8.92 11.40 -5.36
N SER A 61 9.17 12.42 -6.20
CA SER A 61 8.80 13.81 -5.91
C SER A 61 7.29 14.07 -5.89
N ILE A 62 6.51 13.22 -6.58
CA ILE A 62 5.04 13.38 -6.64
C ILE A 62 4.32 12.65 -5.49
N CYS A 63 5.01 11.78 -4.73
CA CYS A 63 4.35 10.97 -3.72
C CYS A 63 4.06 11.80 -2.44
N PRO A 64 2.80 12.16 -2.14
CA PRO A 64 2.49 13.01 -1.00
C PRO A 64 2.70 12.30 0.35
N ALA A 65 2.78 10.97 0.35
CA ALA A 65 2.96 10.15 1.53
C ALA A 65 4.42 9.72 1.76
N SER A 66 5.35 10.17 0.91
CA SER A 66 6.75 9.74 0.93
C SER A 66 6.90 8.22 0.99
N ALA A 67 6.05 7.52 0.22
CA ALA A 67 6.05 6.06 0.12
C ALA A 67 7.06 5.53 -0.90
N ILE A 68 7.70 6.42 -1.67
CA ILE A 68 8.58 6.07 -2.77
C ILE A 68 9.88 6.84 -2.58
N GLU A 69 11.00 6.13 -2.55
CA GLU A 69 12.33 6.69 -2.29
C GLU A 69 13.36 6.04 -3.22
N MET A 70 14.53 6.68 -3.38
CA MET A 70 15.66 6.08 -4.07
C MET A 70 16.55 5.37 -3.07
N ASP A 71 16.85 4.10 -3.31
CA ASP A 71 17.99 3.45 -2.67
C ASP A 71 19.27 3.95 -3.34
N TYR A 72 20.13 4.63 -2.59
CA TYR A 72 21.37 5.18 -3.12
C TYR A 72 22.51 4.15 -3.23
N ASP A 73 22.36 2.96 -2.62
CA ASP A 73 23.32 1.87 -2.77
C ASP A 73 23.08 1.10 -4.08
N THR A 74 21.80 0.85 -4.43
CA THR A 74 21.43 0.08 -5.64
C THR A 74 20.97 0.95 -6.81
N TRP A 75 20.69 2.24 -6.59
CA TRP A 75 20.02 3.14 -7.53
C TRP A 75 18.63 2.67 -7.97
N GLU A 76 17.96 1.87 -7.13
CA GLU A 76 16.62 1.38 -7.39
C GLU A 76 15.55 2.24 -6.70
N VAL A 77 14.42 2.40 -7.38
CA VAL A 77 13.24 3.00 -6.76
C VAL A 77 12.60 1.98 -5.83
N LYS A 78 12.65 2.26 -4.53
CA LYS A 78 11.96 1.51 -3.48
C LYS A 78 10.56 2.05 -3.28
N PHE A 79 9.61 1.15 -3.11
CA PHE A 79 8.22 1.48 -2.83
C PHE A 79 7.77 0.80 -1.54
N ASP A 80 7.50 1.63 -0.53
CA ASP A 80 6.96 1.23 0.75
C ASP A 80 5.43 1.24 0.70
N GLN A 81 4.85 0.06 0.48
CA GLN A 81 3.41 -0.09 0.37
C GLN A 81 2.67 0.27 1.68
N ALA A 82 3.33 0.19 2.83
CA ALA A 82 2.73 0.54 4.12
C ALA A 82 2.48 2.05 4.28
N LYS A 83 3.27 2.89 3.60
CA LYS A 83 3.08 4.35 3.55
C LYS A 83 2.11 4.79 2.46
N CYS A 84 1.78 3.91 1.50
CA CYS A 84 0.96 4.28 0.37
C CYS A 84 -0.49 4.59 0.79
N ILE A 85 -0.98 5.75 0.37
CA ILE A 85 -2.39 6.17 0.58
C ILE A 85 -3.27 5.97 -0.66
N ALA A 86 -2.79 5.19 -1.64
CA ALA A 86 -3.48 4.89 -2.89
C ALA A 86 -3.98 6.10 -3.72
N CYS A 87 -3.35 7.28 -3.59
CA CYS A 87 -3.79 8.50 -4.28
C CYS A 87 -3.67 8.48 -5.82
N GLY A 88 -2.97 7.50 -6.40
CA GLY A 88 -2.85 7.34 -7.86
C GLY A 88 -1.90 8.32 -8.58
N LEU A 89 -1.35 9.34 -7.92
CA LEU A 89 -0.48 10.34 -8.58
C LEU A 89 0.75 9.72 -9.27
N CYS A 90 1.39 8.74 -8.62
CA CYS A 90 2.52 8.02 -9.19
C CYS A 90 2.14 7.13 -10.40
N VAL A 91 0.87 6.73 -10.52
CA VAL A 91 0.35 6.00 -11.68
C VAL A 91 0.27 6.93 -12.88
N SER A 92 -0.30 8.13 -12.69
CA SER A 92 -0.40 9.12 -13.76
C SER A 92 0.95 9.67 -14.22
N SER A 93 1.93 9.79 -13.32
CA SER A 93 3.23 10.38 -13.65
C SER A 93 4.21 9.40 -14.30
N CYS A 94 4.07 8.08 -14.09
CA CYS A 94 5.08 7.10 -14.47
C CYS A 94 5.13 6.87 -16.01
N PRO A 95 6.16 7.36 -16.73
CA PRO A 95 6.22 7.22 -18.19
C PRO A 95 6.25 5.77 -18.69
N PRO A 96 7.00 4.83 -18.08
CA PRO A 96 6.97 3.44 -18.50
C PRO A 96 5.69 2.72 -18.03
N ARG A 97 4.77 3.38 -17.30
CA ARG A 97 3.56 2.81 -16.71
C ARG A 97 3.86 1.59 -15.81
N ALA A 98 4.93 1.70 -15.02
CA ALA A 98 5.33 0.68 -14.05
C ALA A 98 4.47 0.72 -12.77
N MET A 99 3.87 1.86 -12.43
CA MET A 99 2.95 2.00 -11.30
C MET A 99 1.52 1.72 -11.75
N ARG A 100 0.76 0.92 -10.99
CA ARG A 100 -0.64 0.58 -11.32
C ARG A 100 -1.53 0.64 -10.09
N LEU A 101 -2.74 1.17 -10.25
CA LEU A 101 -3.81 1.03 -9.25
C LEU A 101 -4.48 -0.33 -9.46
N ARG A 102 -4.59 -1.10 -8.39
CA ARG A 102 -5.40 -2.32 -8.32
C ARG A 102 -6.65 -2.01 -7.53
N VAL A 103 -7.77 -2.54 -8.00
CA VAL A 103 -9.13 -2.51 -7.43
C VAL A 103 -9.62 -3.93 -7.28
#